data_AF-A0A2N0NHP8-F1
#
_entry.id   AF-A0A2N0NHP8-F1
#
_cell.length_a   1.000
_cell.length_b   1.000
_cell.length_c   1.000
_cell.angle_alpha   90.00
_cell.angle_beta   90.00
_cell.angle_gamma   90.00
#
_symmetry.space_group_name_H-M   'P 1'
#
loop_
_entity.id
_entity.type
_entity.pdbx_description
1 polymer ?
#
loop_
_entity_poly.entity_id
_entity_poly.type
_entity_poly.pdbx_seq_one_letter_code
_entity_poly.pdbx_strand_id
1 'polypeptide(L)'
;MDDEIMDDEIILNCIVKESPGTIFQVSINKKKSIYKLKKEIKKELSDAFQNIDPIGIKLWSVQLRQNDSRLTQLRNYSASEVDNLGKEAQYSTFEVGEYFNTNVRDNIHVIVQGRRISLQQLMNSE
;
A
#
# COMPACT_ATOMS: atom_id res chain seq x y z
N MET A 1 24.98 -0.13 21.48
CA MET A 1 24.66 -0.71 20.16
C MET A 1 23.68 0.27 19.58
N ASP A 2 24.23 1.27 18.91
CA ASP A 2 23.47 2.37 18.38
C ASP A 2 22.61 1.85 17.24
N ASP A 3 21.30 2.06 17.34
CA ASP A 3 20.34 1.83 16.28
C ASP A 3 20.69 2.78 15.13
N GLU A 4 21.61 2.36 14.26
CA GLU A 4 21.79 2.95 12.95
C GLU A 4 20.47 2.76 12.19
N ILE A 5 19.62 3.76 12.22
CA ILE A 5 18.60 3.96 11.20
C ILE A 5 19.37 3.98 9.88
N MET A 6 19.33 2.87 9.14
CA MET A 6 19.86 2.83 7.79
C MET A 6 19.12 3.93 7.02
N ASP A 7 19.83 4.89 6.44
CA ASP A 7 19.34 6.07 5.69
C ASP A 7 18.34 5.78 4.53
N ASP A 8 18.03 4.50 4.35
CA ASP A 8 17.12 3.96 3.36
C ASP A 8 15.81 3.45 3.94
N GLU A 9 15.59 3.41 5.26
CA GLU A 9 14.33 2.95 5.84
C GLU A 9 13.25 4.06 5.86
N ILE A 10 12.04 3.71 5.44
CA ILE A 10 10.88 4.60 5.45
C ILE A 10 9.71 3.95 6.20
N ILE A 11 8.89 4.78 6.83
CA ILE A 11 7.66 4.37 7.50
C ILE A 11 6.46 4.81 6.66
N LEU A 12 5.65 3.84 6.24
CA LEU A 12 4.46 4.06 5.44
C LEU A 12 3.22 3.97 6.33
N ASN A 13 2.44 5.04 6.39
CA ASN A 13 1.10 5.00 6.98
C ASN A 13 0.14 4.47 5.92
N CYS A 14 -0.43 3.31 6.19
CA CYS A 14 -1.28 2.56 5.29
C CYS A 14 -2.72 2.62 5.78
N ILE A 15 -3.68 2.69 4.84
CA ILE A 15 -5.10 2.56 5.10
C ILE A 15 -5.70 1.46 4.23
N VAL A 16 -6.58 0.65 4.80
CA VAL A 16 -7.30 -0.39 4.03
C VAL A 16 -8.53 0.24 3.39
N LYS A 17 -8.65 0.12 2.06
CA LYS A 17 -9.78 0.67 1.30
C LYS A 17 -11.13 0.16 1.83
N GLU A 18 -11.22 -1.14 2.10
CA GLU A 18 -12.43 -1.80 2.58
C GLU A 18 -12.75 -1.46 4.05
N SER A 19 -11.77 -0.97 4.81
CA SER A 19 -11.90 -0.54 6.22
C SER A 19 -11.23 0.82 6.44
N PRO A 20 -11.83 1.91 5.95
CA PRO A 20 -11.20 3.25 5.95
C PRO A 20 -10.96 3.90 7.32
N GLY A 21 -11.21 3.18 8.42
CA GLY A 21 -10.83 3.58 9.78
C GLY A 21 -9.58 2.86 10.32
N THR A 22 -9.07 1.85 9.60
CA THR A 22 -7.94 1.04 10.02
C THR A 22 -6.66 1.58 9.38
N ILE A 23 -5.97 2.44 10.12
CA ILE A 23 -4.63 2.92 9.77
C ILE A 23 -3.60 2.05 10.49
N PHE A 24 -2.56 1.65 9.78
CA PHE A 24 -1.45 0.88 10.33
C PHE A 24 -0.14 1.35 9.70
N GLN A 25 0.99 0.98 10.30
CA GLN A 25 2.31 1.38 9.81
C GLN A 25 3.08 0.18 9.29
N VAL A 26 3.86 0.40 8.22
CA VAL A 26 4.82 -0.57 7.71
C VAL A 26 6.18 0.12 7.59
N SER A 27 7.19 -0.45 8.25
CA SER A 27 8.59 -0.05 8.06
C SER A 27 9.21 -0.88 6.96
N ILE A 28 9.87 -0.23 6.01
CA ILE A 28 10.55 -0.93 4.91
C ILE A 28 11.72 -0.12 4.36
N ASN A 29 12.78 -0.80 3.98
CA ASN A 29 13.87 -0.19 3.23
C ASN A 29 13.39 0.22 1.82
N LYS A 30 13.59 1.47 1.44
CA LYS A 30 13.14 2.11 0.19
C LYS A 30 13.69 1.44 -1.06
N LYS A 31 14.83 0.72 -0.97
CA LYS A 31 15.43 -0.07 -2.06
C LYS A 31 14.82 -1.47 -2.20
N LYS A 32 13.90 -1.87 -1.32
CA LYS A 32 13.14 -3.13 -1.48
C LYS A 32 12.07 -2.95 -2.53
N SER A 33 11.68 -4.05 -3.15
CA SER A 33 10.67 -4.01 -4.20
C SER A 33 9.25 -3.81 -3.64
N ILE A 34 8.36 -3.29 -4.48
CA ILE A 34 6.92 -3.22 -4.21
C ILE A 34 6.36 -4.60 -3.80
N TYR A 35 6.82 -5.70 -4.40
CA TYR A 35 6.41 -7.04 -3.99
C TYR A 35 6.76 -7.37 -2.53
N LYS A 36 7.93 -6.91 -2.05
CA LYS A 36 8.31 -7.06 -0.65
C LYS A 36 7.40 -6.22 0.25
N LEU A 37 7.07 -4.99 -0.13
CA LEU A 37 6.08 -4.18 0.59
C LEU A 37 4.72 -4.91 0.71
N LYS A 38 4.22 -5.50 -0.37
CA LYS A 38 2.98 -6.28 -0.35
C LYS A 38 3.06 -7.47 0.62
N LYS A 39 4.22 -8.11 0.74
CA LYS A 39 4.44 -9.19 1.72
C LYS A 39 4.41 -8.67 3.16
N GLU A 40 5.05 -7.54 3.45
CA GLU A 40 5.03 -6.96 4.80
C GLU A 40 3.61 -6.52 5.19
N ILE A 41 2.87 -5.86 4.28
CA ILE A 41 1.45 -5.52 4.49
C ILE A 41 0.61 -6.77 4.80
N LYS A 42 0.82 -7.87 4.06
CA LYS A 42 0.11 -9.13 4.33
C LYS A 42 0.44 -9.70 5.72
N LYS A 43 1.67 -9.54 6.22
CA LYS A 43 2.04 -10.01 7.56
C LYS A 43 1.34 -9.20 8.65
N GLU A 44 1.34 -7.87 8.51
CA GLU A 44 0.68 -6.96 9.47
C GLU A 44 -0.84 -7.18 9.54
N LEU A 45 -1.46 -7.51 8.41
CA LEU A 45 -2.90 -7.74 8.30
C LEU A 45 -3.20 -9.18 7.88
N SER A 46 -2.57 -10.14 8.55
CA SER A 46 -2.63 -11.57 8.23
C SER A 46 -4.06 -12.08 8.13
N ASP A 47 -4.95 -11.72 9.05
CA ASP A 47 -6.35 -12.19 9.04
C ASP A 47 -7.15 -11.62 7.85
N ALA A 48 -6.90 -10.36 7.48
CA ALA A 48 -7.58 -9.68 6.38
C ALA A 48 -7.08 -10.16 5.00
N PHE A 49 -5.80 -10.55 4.89
CA PHE A 49 -5.16 -10.96 3.64
C PHE A 49 -4.73 -12.43 3.60
N GLN A 50 -5.17 -13.28 4.54
CA GLN A 50 -4.76 -14.69 4.65
C GLN A 50 -4.87 -15.44 3.31
N ASN A 51 -6.01 -15.26 2.63
CA ASN A 51 -6.37 -15.92 1.38
C ASN A 51 -6.03 -15.11 0.12
N ILE A 52 -5.25 -14.04 0.26
CA ILE A 52 -4.85 -13.15 -0.83
C ILE A 52 -3.36 -13.30 -1.03
N ASP A 53 -2.94 -13.74 -2.22
CA ASP A 53 -1.52 -13.74 -2.57
C ASP A 53 -1.00 -12.30 -2.61
N PRO A 54 0.28 -12.04 -2.28
CA PRO A 54 0.83 -10.69 -2.33
C PRO A 54 0.65 -10.01 -3.69
N ILE A 55 0.60 -10.75 -4.79
CA ILE A 55 0.31 -10.20 -6.13
C ILE A 55 -1.12 -9.62 -6.25
N GLY A 56 -2.07 -10.18 -5.49
CA GLY A 56 -3.46 -9.73 -5.39
C GLY A 56 -3.67 -8.46 -4.56
N ILE A 57 -2.62 -7.97 -3.90
CA ILE A 57 -2.66 -6.71 -3.16
C ILE A 57 -2.36 -5.56 -4.13
N LYS A 58 -3.30 -4.63 -4.26
CA LYS A 58 -3.11 -3.36 -4.97
C LYS A 58 -2.73 -2.27 -3.98
N LEU A 59 -1.82 -1.39 -4.41
CA LEU A 59 -1.28 -0.30 -3.60
C LEU A 59 -1.34 0.99 -4.39
N TRP A 60 -1.82 2.08 -3.78
CA TRP A 60 -1.73 3.42 -4.34
C TRP A 60 -0.88 4.30 -3.46
N SER A 61 0.06 5.02 -4.08
CA SER A 61 0.85 6.09 -3.46
C SER A 61 0.04 7.36 -3.43
N VAL A 62 -0.23 7.85 -2.22
CA VAL A 62 -1.04 9.04 -1.94
C VAL A 62 -0.34 9.96 -0.95
N GLN A 63 -0.84 11.19 -0.81
CA GLN A 63 -0.40 12.17 0.19
C GLN A 63 -1.64 12.84 0.79
N LEU A 64 -2.31 12.13 1.69
CA LEU A 64 -3.58 12.58 2.27
C LEU A 64 -3.45 12.76 3.78
N ARG A 65 -4.02 13.82 4.34
CA ARG A 65 -4.09 13.95 5.80
C ARG A 65 -5.00 12.85 6.36
N GLN A 66 -4.74 12.38 7.57
CA GLN A 66 -5.56 11.33 8.20
C GLN A 66 -7.03 11.76 8.40
N ASN A 67 -7.29 13.07 8.50
CA ASN A 67 -8.63 13.64 8.62
C ASN A 67 -9.22 14.10 7.26
N ASP A 68 -8.63 13.70 6.14
CA ASP A 68 -9.16 14.00 4.81
C ASP A 68 -10.53 13.32 4.62
N SER A 69 -11.56 14.10 4.30
CA SER A 69 -12.93 13.60 4.18
C SER A 69 -13.09 12.53 3.09
N ARG A 70 -12.22 12.52 2.07
CA ARG A 70 -12.25 11.51 0.99
C ARG A 70 -11.98 10.10 1.51
N LEU A 71 -11.20 9.96 2.59
CA LEU A 71 -10.91 8.66 3.20
C LEU A 71 -12.19 7.99 3.72
N THR A 72 -13.16 8.76 4.22
CA THR A 72 -14.43 8.21 4.75
C THR A 72 -15.27 7.48 3.71
N GLN A 73 -15.10 7.80 2.42
CA GLN A 73 -15.85 7.23 1.31
C GLN A 73 -15.08 6.15 0.55
N LEU A 74 -13.84 5.87 0.96
CA LEU A 74 -12.90 5.03 0.22
C LEU A 74 -13.43 3.61 -0.05
N ARG A 75 -14.25 3.06 0.86
CA ARG A 75 -14.91 1.77 0.68
C ARG A 75 -15.83 1.73 -0.55
N ASN A 76 -16.43 2.87 -0.89
CA ASN A 76 -17.38 3.00 -2.01
C ASN A 76 -16.69 3.28 -3.35
N TYR A 77 -15.42 3.69 -3.34
CA TYR A 77 -14.69 4.03 -4.57
C TYR A 77 -14.43 2.79 -5.43
N SER A 78 -14.62 2.91 -6.73
CA SER A 78 -14.04 2.03 -7.74
C SER A 78 -12.51 2.15 -7.77
N ALA A 79 -11.82 1.25 -8.47
CA ALA A 79 -10.36 1.38 -8.63
C ALA A 79 -9.97 2.71 -9.29
N SER A 80 -10.70 3.10 -10.35
CA SER A 80 -10.49 4.37 -11.06
C SER A 80 -10.72 5.59 -10.19
N GLU A 81 -11.61 5.52 -9.19
CA GLU A 81 -11.80 6.62 -8.25
C GLU A 81 -10.66 6.70 -7.24
N VAL A 82 -10.02 5.58 -6.89
CA VAL A 82 -8.79 5.57 -6.08
C VAL A 82 -7.60 6.11 -6.89
N ASP A 83 -7.54 5.84 -8.20
CA ASP A 83 -6.53 6.43 -9.09
C ASP A 83 -6.58 7.98 -9.13
N ASN A 84 -7.73 8.59 -8.80
CA ASN A 84 -7.84 10.05 -8.66
C ASN A 84 -7.22 10.59 -7.36
N LEU A 85 -6.96 9.72 -6.37
CA LEU A 85 -6.34 10.09 -5.10
C LEU A 85 -4.80 10.00 -5.14
N GLY A 86 -4.26 9.21 -6.08
CA GLY A 86 -2.84 9.02 -6.26
C GLY A 86 -2.50 7.92 -7.27
N LYS A 87 -1.25 7.46 -7.28
CA LYS A 87 -0.75 6.59 -8.36
C LYS A 87 -0.65 5.13 -7.91
N GLU A 88 -1.20 4.20 -8.71
CA GLU A 88 -1.05 2.76 -8.44
C GLU A 88 0.43 2.34 -8.57
N ALA A 89 0.94 1.62 -7.56
CA ALA A 89 2.24 0.96 -7.60
C ALA A 89 2.15 -0.37 -8.36
N GLN A 90 1.95 -0.26 -9.68
CA GLN A 90 1.67 -1.40 -10.56
C GLN A 90 2.86 -2.34 -10.73
N TYR A 91 4.09 -1.81 -10.76
CA TYR A 91 5.29 -2.60 -11.05
C TYR A 91 5.87 -3.20 -9.77
N SER A 92 5.65 -4.51 -9.60
CA SER A 92 6.04 -5.22 -8.37
C SER A 92 7.56 -5.35 -8.16
N THR A 93 8.37 -5.11 -9.19
CA THR A 93 9.84 -5.17 -9.15
C THR A 93 10.50 -3.84 -8.82
N PHE A 94 9.79 -2.72 -9.00
CA PHE A 94 10.33 -1.37 -8.75
C PHE A 94 10.58 -1.18 -7.27
N GLU A 95 11.51 -0.28 -6.95
CA GLU A 95 11.83 0.02 -5.57
C GLU A 95 10.71 0.84 -4.91
N VAL A 96 10.49 0.63 -3.61
CA VAL A 96 9.49 1.35 -2.83
C VAL A 96 9.73 2.87 -2.90
N GLY A 97 11.00 3.30 -2.84
CA GLY A 97 11.39 4.70 -2.90
C GLY A 97 11.07 5.40 -4.22
N GLU A 98 10.82 4.65 -5.31
CA GLU A 98 10.39 5.23 -6.58
C GLU A 98 8.91 5.65 -6.56
N TYR A 99 8.10 5.01 -5.72
CA TYR A 99 6.66 5.26 -5.62
C TYR A 99 6.28 6.12 -4.43
N PHE A 100 6.89 5.88 -3.28
CA PHE A 100 6.42 6.42 -2.01
C PHE A 100 7.41 7.44 -1.45
N ASN A 101 6.89 8.62 -1.19
CA ASN A 101 7.58 9.70 -0.50
C ASN A 101 6.92 9.90 0.88
N THR A 102 7.71 9.91 1.95
CA THR A 102 7.22 10.03 3.33
C THR A 102 7.59 11.38 3.97
N ASN A 103 7.85 12.40 3.16
CA ASN A 103 8.24 13.74 3.63
C ASN A 103 7.24 14.37 4.60
N VAL A 104 5.96 13.97 4.55
CA VAL A 104 4.93 14.43 5.50
C VAL A 104 4.54 13.28 6.41
N ARG A 105 5.22 13.19 7.55
CA ARG A 105 5.15 12.05 8.49
C ARG A 105 3.74 11.58 8.84
N ASP A 106 2.79 12.51 8.97
CA ASP A 106 1.44 12.20 9.44
C ASP A 106 0.46 11.90 8.31
N ASN A 107 0.86 12.02 7.04
CA ASN A 107 -0.02 11.69 5.93
C ASN A 107 -0.23 10.18 5.81
N ILE A 108 -1.40 9.78 5.32
CA ILE A 108 -1.57 8.49 4.66
C ILE A 108 -0.70 8.49 3.42
N HIS A 109 0.15 7.47 3.32
CA HIS A 109 1.09 7.26 2.22
C HIS A 109 0.58 6.19 1.26
N VAL A 110 -0.17 5.21 1.78
CA VAL A 110 -0.59 4.01 1.02
C VAL A 110 -2.07 3.72 1.22
N ILE A 111 -2.80 3.59 0.12
CA ILE A 111 -4.10 2.91 0.13
C ILE A 111 -3.89 1.46 -0.29
N VAL A 112 -4.41 0.52 0.50
CA VAL A 112 -4.29 -0.92 0.29
C VAL A 112 -5.64 -1.50 -0.09
N GLN A 113 -5.68 -2.29 -1.16
CA GLN A 113 -6.86 -3.11 -1.51
C GLN A 113 -6.45 -4.57 -1.70
N GLY A 114 -7.21 -5.47 -1.09
CA GLY A 114 -7.11 -6.90 -1.34
C GLY A 114 -8.05 -7.33 -2.46
N ARG A 115 -7.51 -7.96 -3.51
CA ARG A 115 -8.32 -8.68 -4.48
C ARG A 115 -7.93 -10.15 -4.49
N ARG A 116 -8.93 -11.03 -4.44
CA ARG A 116 -8.72 -12.43 -4.83
C ARG A 116 -8.45 -12.43 -6.33
N ILE A 117 -7.19 -12.63 -6.70
CA ILE A 117 -6.79 -12.82 -8.10
C ILE A 117 -6.62 -14.32 -8.32
N SER A 118 -7.30 -14.86 -9.33
CA SER A 118 -6.99 -16.21 -9.83
C SER A 118 -5.90 -16.14 -10.88
N LEU A 119 -5.07 -17.19 -11.01
CA LEU A 119 -4.01 -17.24 -12.04
C LEU A 119 -4.56 -17.02 -13.45
N GLN A 120 -5.80 -17.45 -13.72
CA GLN A 120 -6.50 -17.19 -14.99
C GLN A 120 -6.69 -15.70 -15.27
N GLN A 121 -6.93 -14.87 -14.25
CA GLN A 121 -7.09 -13.42 -14.43
C GLN A 121 -5.78 -12.70 -14.71
N LEU A 122 -4.64 -13.23 -14.23
CA LEU A 122 -3.31 -12.68 -14.53
C LEU A 122 -2.86 -12.97 -15.96
N MET A 123 -3.29 -14.10 -16.51
CA MET A 123 -2.94 -14.51 -17.88
C MET A 123 -3.79 -13.82 -18.96
N ASN A 124 -4.88 -13.15 -18.57
CA ASN A 124 -5.83 -12.53 -19.50
C ASN A 124 -5.73 -10.99 -19.54
N SER A 125 -4.74 -10.39 -18.88
CA SER A 125 -4.55 -8.94 -18.82
C SER A 125 -3.51 -8.40 -19.83
N GLU A 126 -3.33 -9.09 -20.97
CA GLU A 126 -2.49 -8.65 -22.08
C GLU A 126 -3.22 -7.67 -23.01
#